data_AF-A0A8H3YPL0-F1
#
_entry.id   AF-A0A8H3YPL0-F1
#
_cell.length_a   1.000
_cell.length_b   1.000
_cell.length_c   1.000
_cell.angle_alpha   90.00
_cell.angle_beta   90.00
_cell.angle_gamma   90.00
#
_symmetry.space_group_name_H-M   'P 1'
#
loop_
_entity.id
_entity.type
_entity.pdbx_description
1 polymer ?
#
loop_
_entity_poly.entity_id
_entity_poly.type
_entity_poly.pdbx_seq_one_letter_code
_entity_poly.pdbx_strand_id
1 'polypeptide(L)'
;MCDSTPSLSAAQPEPADLSHHLSRSTRARQASNIKQFYKYFLIPGIGQLAGGLPNNNYFPFDTLEAKAALPERWTPTSNDPVDPPTQSHKPKKEPSQPESRVVVPHTATTANALKKIDLDSALQYGQAQGYPPLYQFLLQFTVENLHPNIPYKNGPEIILTCGNTDGFGKCLTALNNEWFEGRDPISEREGLLCEEYTYMNAIGSARPRGMNIAPVAIDGEGMKAEGPGGLEDVLENWDFAKGKRPHLMYTVT
;
A
#
# COMPACT_ATOMS: atom_id res chain seq x y z
N MET A 1 12.05 34.36 -30.75
CA MET A 1 10.93 34.28 -29.78
C MET A 1 9.96 33.25 -30.34
N CYS A 2 10.11 31.99 -29.92
CA CYS A 2 9.22 30.93 -30.33
C CYS A 2 8.12 30.82 -29.27
N ASP A 3 6.90 31.17 -29.66
CA ASP A 3 5.69 30.98 -28.86
C ASP A 3 5.54 29.49 -28.52
N SER A 4 5.79 29.16 -27.26
CA SER A 4 5.41 27.88 -26.68
C SER A 4 4.00 28.08 -26.13
N THR A 5 3.01 27.89 -26.99
CA THR A 5 1.63 27.70 -26.55
C THR A 5 1.61 26.42 -25.71
N PRO A 6 1.13 26.44 -24.45
CA PRO A 6 1.00 25.23 -23.68
C PRO A 6 -0.03 24.35 -24.40
N SER A 7 0.44 23.21 -24.93
CA SER A 7 -0.46 22.17 -25.42
C SER A 7 -1.43 21.84 -24.29
N LEU A 8 -2.72 22.06 -24.52
CA LEU A 8 -3.79 21.58 -23.66
C LEU A 8 -3.53 20.09 -23.42
N SER A 9 -3.04 19.74 -22.23
CA SER A 9 -2.89 18.37 -21.78
C SER A 9 -4.20 17.66 -22.06
N ALA A 10 -4.22 16.68 -22.96
CA ALA A 10 -5.38 15.82 -23.14
C ALA A 10 -5.79 15.32 -21.74
N ALA A 11 -7.07 15.42 -21.40
CA ALA A 11 -7.54 14.97 -20.11
C ALA A 11 -7.19 13.48 -19.96
N GLN A 12 -6.53 13.12 -18.87
CA GLN A 12 -6.17 11.73 -18.61
C GLN A 12 -7.43 10.85 -18.58
N PRO A 13 -7.37 9.60 -19.09
CA PRO A 13 -8.51 8.71 -19.10
C PRO A 13 -8.92 8.29 -17.68
N GLU A 14 -10.17 7.84 -17.53
CA GLU A 14 -10.60 7.17 -16.31
C GLU A 14 -9.84 5.84 -16.13
N PRO A 15 -9.56 5.40 -14.89
CA PRO A 15 -8.98 4.08 -14.63
C PRO A 15 -9.83 2.95 -15.21
N ALA A 16 -9.18 1.88 -15.68
CA ALA A 16 -9.88 0.69 -16.16
C ALA A 16 -10.69 0.01 -15.03
N ASP A 17 -11.89 -0.46 -15.35
CA ASP A 17 -12.71 -1.22 -14.40
C ASP A 17 -12.24 -2.68 -14.28
N LEU A 18 -11.57 -2.99 -13.18
CA LEU A 18 -11.08 -4.32 -12.83
C LEU A 18 -12.03 -5.08 -11.88
N SER A 19 -13.28 -4.63 -11.69
CA SER A 19 -14.25 -5.24 -10.79
C SER A 19 -14.54 -6.71 -11.11
N HIS A 20 -14.34 -7.13 -12.36
CA HIS A 20 -14.47 -8.51 -12.79
C HIS A 20 -13.46 -9.47 -12.12
N HIS A 21 -12.32 -8.97 -11.64
CA HIS A 21 -11.33 -9.74 -10.87
C HIS A 21 -11.62 -9.83 -9.36
N LEU A 22 -12.61 -9.09 -8.85
CA LEU A 22 -12.92 -9.14 -7.42
C LEU A 22 -13.43 -10.53 -7.02
N SER A 23 -12.85 -11.06 -5.94
CA SER A 23 -13.26 -12.34 -5.35
C SER A 23 -14.70 -12.29 -4.87
N ARG A 24 -15.33 -13.47 -4.76
CA ARG A 24 -16.70 -13.61 -4.22
C ARG A 24 -16.82 -13.00 -2.83
N SER A 25 -15.82 -13.23 -1.98
CA SER A 25 -15.79 -12.68 -0.62
C SER A 25 -15.78 -11.16 -0.62
N THR A 26 -15.03 -10.54 -1.54
CA THR A 26 -14.90 -9.09 -1.64
C THR A 26 -16.15 -8.45 -2.18
N ARG A 27 -16.78 -9.05 -3.19
CA ARG A 27 -18.10 -8.61 -3.70
C ARG A 27 -19.19 -8.70 -2.63
N ALA A 28 -19.10 -9.67 -1.72
CA ALA A 28 -20.07 -9.87 -0.64
C ALA A 28 -19.84 -8.94 0.56
N ARG A 29 -18.71 -8.21 0.65
CA ARG A 29 -18.44 -7.31 1.79
C ARG A 29 -19.45 -6.16 1.81
N GLN A 30 -19.98 -5.90 2.99
CA GLN A 30 -20.83 -4.73 3.26
C GLN A 30 -20.14 -3.82 4.27
N ALA A 31 -20.32 -2.51 4.09
CA ALA A 31 -19.81 -1.53 5.04
C ALA A 31 -20.54 -1.66 6.39
N SER A 32 -19.84 -1.35 7.48
CA SER A 32 -20.45 -1.37 8.82
C SER A 32 -21.52 -0.29 8.96
N ASN A 33 -22.75 -0.70 9.30
CA ASN A 33 -23.84 0.24 9.62
C ASN A 33 -23.50 1.15 10.81
N ILE A 34 -22.74 0.64 11.79
CA ILE A 34 -22.35 1.43 12.97
C ILE A 34 -21.38 2.55 12.59
N LYS A 35 -20.42 2.28 11.68
CA LYS A 35 -19.46 3.31 11.23
C LYS A 35 -20.15 4.45 10.45
N GLN A 36 -21.32 4.21 9.86
CA GLN A 36 -22.08 5.28 9.19
C GLN A 36 -22.53 6.38 10.15
N PHE A 37 -22.64 6.11 11.46
CA PHE A 37 -23.00 7.13 12.45
C PHE A 37 -21.87 8.12 12.73
N TYR A 38 -20.61 7.81 12.39
CA TYR A 38 -19.46 8.66 12.71
C TYR A 38 -19.55 10.04 12.05
N LYS A 39 -20.25 10.16 10.91
CA LYS A 39 -20.53 11.46 10.26
C LYS A 39 -21.27 12.43 11.18
N TYR A 40 -22.10 11.92 12.10
CA TYR A 40 -22.84 12.75 13.05
C TYR A 40 -21.96 13.22 14.21
N PHE A 41 -20.83 12.55 14.51
CA PHE A 41 -19.92 12.95 15.60
C PHE A 41 -19.18 14.25 15.26
N LEU A 42 -19.09 14.58 13.98
CA LEU A 42 -18.48 15.82 13.49
C LEU A 42 -19.42 17.02 13.61
N ILE A 43 -20.69 16.82 13.96
CA ILE A 43 -21.68 17.90 14.08
C ILE A 43 -21.61 18.46 15.51
N PRO A 44 -21.25 19.74 15.69
CA PRO A 44 -21.20 20.36 17.01
C PRO A 44 -22.53 20.28 17.74
N GLY A 45 -22.51 19.97 19.05
CA GLY A 45 -23.69 19.94 19.91
C GLY A 45 -24.48 18.63 19.89
N ILE A 46 -24.14 17.65 19.04
CA ILE A 46 -24.75 16.31 19.08
C ILE A 46 -24.06 15.46 20.15
N GLY A 47 -24.80 15.08 21.18
CA GLY A 47 -24.37 14.10 22.17
C GLY A 47 -24.27 12.70 21.56
N GLN A 48 -23.15 12.03 21.78
CA GLN A 48 -22.89 10.72 21.19
C GLN A 48 -23.19 9.59 22.19
N LEU A 49 -24.27 8.85 21.94
CA LEU A 49 -24.69 7.69 22.75
C LEU A 49 -24.70 6.37 21.98
N ALA A 50 -24.42 6.41 20.66
CA ALA A 50 -24.61 5.25 19.78
C ALA A 50 -23.36 4.37 19.63
N GLY A 51 -22.17 4.96 19.75
CA GLY A 51 -20.89 4.31 19.46
C GLY A 51 -20.17 3.96 20.75
N GLY A 52 -19.54 2.78 20.76
CA GLY A 52 -18.70 2.32 21.87
C GLY A 52 -17.32 3.01 21.91
N LEU A 53 -17.30 4.34 21.84
CA LEU A 53 -16.08 5.15 21.93
C LEU A 53 -15.81 5.50 23.40
N PRO A 54 -14.74 5.01 24.03
CA PRO A 54 -14.39 5.38 25.40
C PRO A 54 -14.05 6.88 25.49
N ASN A 55 -14.31 7.47 26.66
CA ASN A 55 -13.88 8.82 26.98
C ASN A 55 -12.35 8.92 27.01
N ASN A 56 -11.78 9.93 26.34
CA ASN A 56 -10.33 10.10 26.22
C ASN A 56 -9.61 10.34 27.55
N ASN A 57 -10.29 10.86 28.57
CA ASN A 57 -9.74 11.03 29.92
C ASN A 57 -9.34 9.69 30.58
N TYR A 58 -9.76 8.56 30.02
CA TYR A 58 -9.32 7.23 30.47
C TYR A 58 -8.09 6.71 29.73
N PHE A 59 -7.55 7.45 28.75
CA PHE A 59 -6.31 7.07 28.06
C PHE A 59 -5.12 7.49 28.94
N PRO A 60 -4.28 6.55 29.42
CA PRO A 60 -3.30 6.81 30.48
C PRO A 60 -1.98 7.41 29.95
N PHE A 61 -2.05 8.34 29.00
CA PHE A 61 -0.89 9.00 28.40
C PHE A 61 -1.17 10.49 28.17
N ASP A 62 -0.41 11.38 28.84
CA ASP A 62 -0.56 12.83 28.68
C ASP A 62 0.22 13.38 27.48
N THR A 63 1.38 12.80 27.18
CA THR A 63 2.22 13.16 26.04
C THR A 63 3.01 11.95 25.53
N LEU A 64 3.43 12.02 24.26
CA LEU A 64 4.45 11.14 23.70
C LEU A 64 5.57 12.01 23.16
N GLU A 65 6.79 11.72 23.57
CA GLU A 65 7.97 12.48 23.15
C GLU A 65 9.02 11.58 22.52
N ALA A 66 9.67 12.10 21.47
CA ALA A 66 10.77 11.43 20.80
C ALA A 66 11.81 12.44 20.34
N LYS A 67 13.03 11.96 20.10
CA LYS A 67 14.07 12.71 19.38
C LYS A 67 14.22 12.07 18.00
N ALA A 68 13.95 12.84 16.96
CA ALA A 68 14.11 12.41 15.58
C ALA A 68 15.43 12.96 15.03
N ALA A 69 16.19 12.11 14.35
CA ALA A 69 17.38 12.56 13.64
C ALA A 69 17.00 13.48 12.48
N LEU A 70 17.77 14.54 12.29
CA LEU A 70 17.55 15.50 11.20
C LEU A 70 18.13 14.97 9.88
N PRO A 71 17.59 15.39 8.71
CA PRO A 71 18.07 14.94 7.40
C PRO A 71 19.58 15.10 7.19
N GLU A 72 20.18 16.16 7.75
CA GLU A 72 21.61 16.48 7.62
C GLU A 72 22.53 15.46 8.34
N ARG A 73 21.94 14.57 9.14
CA ARG A 73 22.67 13.48 9.79
C ARG A 73 23.21 12.45 8.79
N TRP A 74 22.59 12.34 7.61
CA TRP A 74 22.97 11.35 6.60
C TRP A 74 23.36 12.02 5.28
N THR A 75 24.37 11.47 4.62
CA THR A 75 24.67 11.77 3.23
C THR A 75 23.89 10.78 2.37
N PRO A 76 22.94 11.23 1.53
CA PRO A 76 22.23 10.35 0.61
C PRO A 76 23.21 9.65 -0.33
N THR A 77 22.91 8.40 -0.68
CA THR A 77 23.60 7.70 -1.77
C THR A 77 23.36 8.43 -3.09
N SER A 78 24.37 8.48 -3.96
CA SER A 78 24.22 9.01 -5.33
C SER A 78 23.09 8.28 -6.07
N ASN A 79 22.33 9.00 -6.89
CA ASN A 79 21.31 8.40 -7.76
C ASN A 79 21.91 7.46 -8.81
N ASP A 80 23.17 7.69 -9.18
CA ASP A 80 23.96 6.82 -10.05
C ASP A 80 25.10 6.19 -9.23
N PRO A 81 24.83 5.15 -8.43
CA PRO A 81 25.86 4.49 -7.67
C PRO A 81 26.79 3.70 -8.61
N VAL A 82 28.10 3.84 -8.41
CA VAL A 82 29.11 3.00 -9.07
C VAL A 82 29.52 1.89 -8.09
N ASP A 83 29.44 0.64 -8.53
CA ASP A 83 29.89 -0.53 -7.76
C ASP A 83 31.26 -1.01 -8.28
N PRO A 84 32.29 -1.22 -7.42
CA PRO A 84 32.32 -0.97 -5.97
C PRO A 84 32.25 0.51 -5.60
N PRO A 85 31.68 0.86 -4.42
CA PRO A 85 31.57 2.24 -3.97
C PRO A 85 32.94 2.92 -3.94
N THR A 86 33.05 4.08 -4.59
CA THR A 86 34.31 4.82 -4.71
C THR A 86 34.74 5.50 -3.40
N GLN A 87 33.83 5.64 -2.43
CA GLN A 87 34.12 6.22 -1.11
C GLN A 87 33.82 5.22 0.00
N SER A 88 34.81 4.97 0.87
CA SER A 88 34.59 4.20 2.10
C SER A 88 33.76 5.03 3.08
N HIS A 89 32.53 4.60 3.40
CA HIS A 89 31.77 5.19 4.51
C HIS A 89 32.48 4.87 5.83
N LYS A 90 33.30 5.81 6.32
CA LYS A 90 33.81 5.77 7.69
C LYS A 90 32.79 6.47 8.58
N PRO A 91 32.18 5.80 9.57
CA PRO A 91 31.27 6.46 10.49
C PRO A 91 32.04 7.55 11.25
N LYS A 92 31.70 8.81 11.00
CA LYS A 92 32.20 9.93 11.80
C LYS A 92 31.52 9.83 13.18
N LYS A 93 32.30 9.53 14.23
CA LYS A 93 31.86 9.70 15.63
C LYS A 93 31.81 11.21 15.94
N GLU A 94 30.75 11.87 15.50
CA GLU A 94 30.43 13.23 15.96
C GLU A 94 29.86 13.16 17.40
N PRO A 95 30.34 14.00 18.33
CA PRO A 95 29.92 13.97 19.74
C PRO A 95 28.45 14.38 19.97
N SER A 96 27.83 15.12 19.05
CA SER A 96 26.39 15.41 19.04
C SER A 96 25.84 15.29 17.63
N GLN A 97 24.94 14.33 17.41
CA GLN A 97 24.28 14.16 16.12
C GLN A 97 23.09 15.11 16.01
N PRO A 98 22.86 15.79 14.87
CA PRO A 98 21.71 16.66 14.68
C PRO A 98 20.38 15.92 14.93
N GLU A 99 19.55 16.47 15.83
CA GLU A 99 18.27 15.91 16.23
C GLU A 99 17.25 17.01 16.54
N SER A 100 15.96 16.68 16.41
CA SER A 100 14.83 17.52 16.81
C SER A 100 13.95 16.79 17.82
N ARG A 101 13.52 17.50 18.87
CA ARG A 101 12.54 16.99 19.84
C ARG A 101 11.14 17.14 19.26
N VAL A 102 10.41 16.04 19.22
CA VAL A 102 9.00 15.97 18.84
C VAL A 102 8.19 15.68 20.10
N VAL A 103 7.11 16.45 20.31
CA VAL A 103 6.17 16.28 21.42
C VAL A 103 4.77 16.19 20.83
N VAL A 104 4.09 15.08 21.11
CA VAL A 104 2.68 14.86 20.77
C VAL A 104 1.86 15.06 22.04
N PRO A 105 0.96 16.06 22.09
CA PRO A 105 0.14 16.32 23.27
C PRO A 105 -1.02 15.32 23.38
N HIS A 106 -1.67 15.25 24.55
CA HIS A 106 -2.91 14.49 24.71
C HIS A 106 -4.01 14.97 23.75
N THR A 107 -4.25 16.28 23.71
CA THR A 107 -5.23 16.92 22.82
C THR A 107 -4.59 18.12 22.12
N ALA A 108 -4.66 18.16 20.80
CA ALA A 108 -4.21 19.28 19.99
C ALA A 108 -5.32 20.34 19.86
N THR A 109 -4.92 21.60 19.67
CA THR A 109 -5.84 22.75 19.58
C THR A 109 -6.46 22.94 18.19
N THR A 110 -5.94 22.26 17.17
CA THR A 110 -6.41 22.40 15.79
C THR A 110 -7.72 21.64 15.57
N ALA A 111 -8.68 22.31 14.93
CA ALA A 111 -9.92 21.67 14.48
C ALA A 111 -9.76 20.90 13.15
N ASN A 112 -8.66 21.11 12.42
CA ASN A 112 -8.43 20.42 11.15
C ASN A 112 -7.94 18.99 11.39
N ALA A 113 -8.81 18.00 11.18
CA ALA A 113 -8.51 16.58 11.36
C ALA A 113 -7.30 16.10 10.55
N LEU A 114 -7.04 16.66 9.36
CA LEU A 114 -5.88 16.30 8.52
C LEU A 114 -4.55 16.83 9.08
N LYS A 115 -4.59 17.73 10.07
CA LYS A 115 -3.42 18.29 10.74
C LYS A 115 -3.40 18.01 12.24
N LYS A 116 -4.41 17.29 12.75
CA LYS A 116 -4.60 17.04 14.18
C LYS A 116 -3.73 15.86 14.59
N ILE A 117 -2.55 16.15 15.14
CA ILE A 117 -1.61 15.15 15.67
C ILE A 117 -1.65 15.19 17.20
N ASP A 118 -2.38 14.26 17.81
CA ASP A 118 -2.48 14.10 19.26
C ASP A 118 -2.79 12.66 19.70
N LEU A 119 -2.70 12.41 21.01
CA LEU A 119 -2.96 11.09 21.57
C LEU A 119 -4.45 10.74 21.63
N ASP A 120 -5.33 11.72 21.86
CA ASP A 120 -6.78 11.45 21.95
C ASP A 120 -7.35 10.92 20.64
N SER A 121 -6.84 11.39 19.50
CA SER A 121 -7.28 10.90 18.19
C SER A 121 -6.55 9.62 17.81
N ALA A 122 -5.26 9.49 18.14
CA ALA A 122 -4.45 8.32 17.80
C ALA A 122 -4.82 7.07 18.61
N LEU A 123 -5.21 7.22 19.87
CA LEU A 123 -5.59 6.12 20.77
C LEU A 123 -7.09 5.76 20.68
N GLN A 124 -7.87 6.57 19.96
CA GLN A 124 -9.29 6.32 19.72
C GLN A 124 -9.50 5.44 18.48
N TYR A 125 -10.66 4.78 18.41
CA TYR A 125 -11.09 4.08 17.20
C TYR A 125 -11.12 5.01 15.97
N GLY A 126 -10.48 4.56 14.89
CA GLY A 126 -10.42 5.25 13.61
C GLY A 126 -11.27 4.64 12.50
N GLN A 127 -11.26 5.31 11.35
CA GLN A 127 -11.80 4.79 10.09
C GLN A 127 -10.84 3.79 9.45
N ALA A 128 -11.34 2.99 8.49
CA ALA A 128 -10.52 2.01 7.78
C ALA A 128 -9.40 2.65 6.93
N GLN A 129 -9.53 3.92 6.55
CA GLN A 129 -8.50 4.70 5.87
C GLN A 129 -7.27 4.95 6.74
N GLY A 130 -7.40 4.79 8.06
CA GLY A 130 -6.36 4.99 9.05
C GLY A 130 -6.26 6.44 9.53
N TYR A 131 -5.10 6.81 10.10
CA TYR A 131 -4.93 8.08 10.78
C TYR A 131 -4.85 9.25 9.79
N PRO A 132 -5.76 10.25 9.83
CA PRO A 132 -5.90 11.21 8.73
C PRO A 132 -4.64 12.03 8.40
N PRO A 133 -3.87 12.56 9.37
CA PRO A 133 -2.64 13.27 9.05
C PRO A 133 -1.59 12.40 8.35
N LEU A 134 -1.48 11.13 8.76
CA LEU A 134 -0.56 10.18 8.13
C LEU A 134 -1.01 9.82 6.71
N TYR A 135 -2.30 9.55 6.53
CA TYR A 135 -2.88 9.29 5.21
C TYR A 135 -2.64 10.45 4.25
N GLN A 136 -2.92 11.70 4.67
CA GLN A 136 -2.74 12.87 3.82
C GLN A 136 -1.28 13.05 3.41
N PHE A 137 -0.34 12.91 4.36
CA PHE A 137 1.09 13.01 4.07
C PHE A 137 1.53 11.94 3.06
N LEU A 138 1.12 10.69 3.26
CA LEU A 138 1.51 9.58 2.40
C LEU A 138 0.91 9.71 1.00
N LEU A 139 -0.37 10.09 0.89
CA LEU A 139 -1.00 10.29 -0.42
C LEU A 139 -0.29 11.39 -1.21
N GLN A 140 -0.02 12.53 -0.55
CA GLN A 140 0.73 13.63 -1.17
C GLN A 140 2.12 13.16 -1.60
N PHE A 141 2.86 12.49 -0.73
CA PHE A 141 4.20 11.97 -1.06
C PHE A 141 4.17 11.01 -2.25
N THR A 142 3.20 10.08 -2.27
CA THR A 142 3.01 9.12 -3.36
C THR A 142 2.74 9.82 -4.69
N VAL A 143 1.81 10.78 -4.73
CA VAL A 143 1.40 11.45 -5.97
C VAL A 143 2.44 12.46 -6.45
N GLU A 144 3.07 13.20 -5.55
CA GLU A 144 3.98 14.29 -5.94
C GLU A 144 5.43 13.84 -6.14
N ASN A 145 5.88 12.76 -5.47
CA ASN A 145 7.30 12.39 -5.44
C ASN A 145 7.58 11.00 -6.02
N LEU A 146 6.72 10.00 -5.77
CA LEU A 146 6.96 8.63 -6.23
C LEU A 146 6.37 8.37 -7.62
N HIS A 147 5.14 8.85 -7.85
CA HIS A 147 4.38 8.56 -9.07
C HIS A 147 3.74 9.80 -9.69
N PRO A 148 4.53 10.83 -10.06
CA PRO A 148 4.00 12.10 -10.59
C PRO A 148 3.33 11.98 -11.98
N ASN A 149 3.62 10.91 -12.73
CA ASN A 149 3.23 10.76 -14.13
C ASN A 149 2.20 9.64 -14.36
N ILE A 150 1.35 9.37 -13.37
CA ILE A 150 0.34 8.30 -13.47
C ILE A 150 -0.63 8.61 -14.62
N PRO A 151 -0.84 7.68 -15.57
CA PRO A 151 -1.54 7.98 -16.83
C PRO A 151 -3.07 7.85 -16.74
N TYR A 152 -3.66 8.16 -15.59
CA TYR A 152 -5.11 8.12 -15.40
C TYR A 152 -5.58 9.20 -14.41
N LYS A 153 -6.81 9.65 -14.61
CA LYS A 153 -7.42 10.74 -13.88
C LYS A 153 -7.41 10.50 -12.37
N ASN A 154 -7.18 11.57 -11.62
CA ASN A 154 -7.11 11.62 -10.15
C ASN A 154 -5.90 10.89 -9.53
N GLY A 155 -5.08 10.20 -10.32
CA GLY A 155 -3.92 9.48 -9.80
C GLY A 155 -4.28 8.34 -8.83
N PRO A 156 -3.26 7.71 -8.23
CA PRO A 156 -3.45 6.57 -7.34
C PRO A 156 -4.08 7.01 -6.02
N GLU A 157 -4.87 6.12 -5.43
CA GLU A 157 -5.32 6.21 -4.05
C GLU A 157 -4.51 5.25 -3.17
N ILE A 158 -4.45 5.51 -1.86
CA ILE A 158 -3.72 4.66 -0.91
C ILE A 158 -4.63 4.05 0.16
N ILE A 159 -4.19 2.91 0.68
CA ILE A 159 -4.78 2.27 1.86
C ILE A 159 -3.66 1.95 2.83
N LEU A 160 -3.80 2.39 4.09
CA LEU A 160 -2.85 2.08 5.14
C LEU A 160 -2.95 0.60 5.54
N THR A 161 -1.80 -0.03 5.74
CA THR A 161 -1.66 -1.45 6.08
C THR A 161 -0.77 -1.62 7.31
N CYS A 162 -0.79 -2.83 7.89
CA CYS A 162 0.14 -3.23 8.94
C CYS A 162 1.46 -3.77 8.37
N GLY A 163 1.87 -3.27 7.19
CA GLY A 163 3.04 -3.71 6.44
C GLY A 163 2.72 -4.59 5.24
N ASN A 164 3.73 -4.88 4.41
CA ASN A 164 3.57 -5.53 3.11
C ASN A 164 2.94 -6.92 3.19
N THR A 165 3.15 -7.67 4.28
CA THR A 165 2.51 -8.98 4.49
C THR A 165 1.00 -8.86 4.64
N ASP A 166 0.52 -7.90 5.44
CA ASP A 166 -0.92 -7.59 5.59
C ASP A 166 -1.50 -7.02 4.28
N GLY A 167 -0.78 -6.11 3.62
CA GLY A 167 -1.16 -5.56 2.32
C GLY A 167 -1.34 -6.64 1.25
N PHE A 168 -0.37 -7.54 1.11
CA PHE A 168 -0.46 -8.66 0.18
C PHE A 168 -1.60 -9.61 0.53
N GLY A 169 -1.80 -9.93 1.81
CA GLY A 169 -2.94 -10.73 2.26
C GLY A 169 -4.29 -10.10 1.90
N LYS A 170 -4.41 -8.77 2.01
CA LYS A 170 -5.59 -8.01 1.55
C LYS A 170 -5.76 -8.10 0.03
N CYS A 171 -4.69 -7.97 -0.76
CA CYS A 171 -4.74 -8.16 -2.22
C CYS A 171 -5.22 -9.56 -2.61
N LEU A 172 -4.66 -10.61 -2.00
CA LEU A 172 -5.10 -11.99 -2.23
C LEU A 172 -6.57 -12.19 -1.84
N THR A 173 -7.00 -11.59 -0.74
CA THR A 173 -8.41 -11.66 -0.35
C THR A 173 -9.31 -10.90 -1.33
N ALA A 174 -8.84 -9.74 -1.81
CA ALA A 174 -9.55 -8.89 -2.76
C ALA A 174 -9.73 -9.58 -4.11
N LEU A 175 -8.69 -10.25 -4.61
CA LEU A 175 -8.54 -10.60 -6.01
C LEU A 175 -8.47 -12.11 -6.28
N ASN A 176 -8.47 -12.96 -5.24
CA ASN A 176 -8.45 -14.41 -5.40
C ASN A 176 -9.59 -15.10 -4.64
N ASN A 177 -10.24 -16.04 -5.33
CA ASN A 177 -11.14 -17.01 -4.74
C ASN A 177 -10.35 -18.22 -4.23
N GLU A 178 -10.56 -18.57 -2.96
CA GLU A 178 -9.91 -19.75 -2.39
C GLU A 178 -10.35 -21.03 -3.10
N TRP A 179 -9.40 -21.94 -3.28
CA TRP A 179 -9.57 -23.21 -3.97
C TRP A 179 -8.96 -24.34 -3.13
N PHE A 180 -9.64 -25.49 -3.07
CA PHE A 180 -9.21 -26.64 -2.29
C PHE A 180 -9.21 -27.91 -3.15
N GLU A 181 -8.08 -28.59 -3.16
CA GLU A 181 -7.90 -29.84 -3.89
C GLU A 181 -8.89 -30.91 -3.40
N GLY A 182 -9.50 -31.63 -4.35
CA GLY A 182 -10.53 -32.65 -4.06
C GLY A 182 -11.92 -32.10 -3.73
N ARG A 183 -12.08 -30.78 -3.53
CA ARG A 183 -13.38 -30.13 -3.33
C ARG A 183 -13.81 -29.29 -4.52
N ASP A 184 -12.92 -28.43 -4.99
CA ASP A 184 -13.24 -27.43 -5.99
C ASP A 184 -12.76 -27.90 -7.39
N PRO A 185 -13.52 -27.62 -8.46
CA PRO A 185 -13.13 -28.05 -9.80
C PRO A 185 -11.85 -27.33 -10.26
N ILE A 186 -10.98 -28.04 -10.99
CA ILE A 186 -9.70 -27.47 -11.44
C ILE A 186 -9.89 -26.24 -12.34
N SER A 187 -10.98 -26.21 -13.12
CA SER A 187 -11.37 -25.09 -13.98
C SER A 187 -11.65 -23.79 -13.22
N GLU A 188 -11.84 -23.84 -11.89
CA GLU A 188 -12.00 -22.66 -11.04
C GLU A 188 -10.70 -22.18 -10.39
N ARG A 189 -9.64 -23.01 -10.39
CA ARG A 189 -8.38 -22.69 -9.74
C ARG A 189 -7.73 -21.48 -10.42
N GLU A 190 -7.47 -20.44 -9.63
CA GLU A 190 -6.85 -19.19 -10.11
C GLU A 190 -5.33 -19.23 -9.94
N GLY A 191 -4.62 -18.47 -10.77
CA GLY A 191 -3.16 -18.44 -10.82
C GLY A 191 -2.54 -17.12 -10.36
N LEU A 192 -1.32 -17.22 -9.84
CA LEU A 192 -0.43 -16.10 -9.52
C LEU A 192 0.87 -16.28 -10.29
N LEU A 193 1.19 -15.34 -11.17
CA LEU A 193 2.49 -15.23 -11.81
C LEU A 193 3.52 -14.69 -10.80
N CYS A 194 4.73 -15.22 -10.84
CA CYS A 194 5.85 -14.70 -10.08
C CYS A 194 7.16 -14.97 -10.80
N GLU A 195 8.22 -14.29 -10.40
CA GLU A 195 9.58 -14.61 -10.85
C GLU A 195 9.94 -16.05 -10.46
N GLU A 196 10.76 -16.71 -11.29
CA GLU A 196 11.27 -18.07 -11.05
C GLU A 196 11.91 -18.19 -9.65
N TYR A 197 12.64 -17.17 -9.23
CA TYR A 197 13.13 -16.99 -7.88
C TYR A 197 12.47 -15.76 -7.27
N THR A 198 11.64 -15.96 -6.26
CA THR A 198 10.86 -14.86 -5.65
C THR A 198 10.80 -15.00 -4.14
N TYR A 199 10.27 -13.96 -3.48
CA TYR A 199 10.17 -13.90 -2.02
C TYR A 199 9.23 -14.98 -1.46
N MET A 200 9.78 -15.91 -0.68
CA MET A 200 9.08 -17.11 -0.25
C MET A 200 7.82 -16.85 0.58
N ASN A 201 7.73 -15.74 1.31
CA ASN A 201 6.55 -15.43 2.13
C ASN A 201 5.33 -15.04 1.29
N ALA A 202 5.53 -14.46 0.10
CA ALA A 202 4.43 -14.21 -0.83
C ALA A 202 3.84 -15.55 -1.31
N ILE A 203 4.71 -16.49 -1.70
CA ILE A 203 4.31 -17.84 -2.10
C ILE A 203 3.66 -18.61 -0.94
N GLY A 204 4.21 -18.48 0.28
CA GLY A 204 3.65 -19.06 1.50
C GLY A 204 2.27 -18.52 1.85
N SER A 205 1.92 -17.31 1.42
CA SER A 205 0.59 -16.71 1.61
C SER A 205 -0.41 -17.11 0.52
N ALA A 206 0.06 -17.29 -0.72
CA ALA A 206 -0.79 -17.64 -1.86
C ALA A 206 -1.13 -19.14 -1.93
N ARG A 207 -0.17 -20.03 -1.64
CA ARG A 207 -0.37 -21.49 -1.74
C ARG A 207 -1.50 -22.03 -0.85
N PRO A 208 -1.64 -21.66 0.44
CA PRO A 208 -2.74 -22.15 1.28
C PRO A 208 -4.14 -21.73 0.79
N ARG A 209 -4.22 -20.70 -0.06
CA ARG A 209 -5.46 -20.26 -0.71
C ARG A 209 -5.78 -21.08 -1.97
N GLY A 210 -4.95 -22.06 -2.32
CA GLY A 210 -5.11 -22.93 -3.48
C GLY A 210 -4.64 -22.36 -4.80
N MET A 211 -3.99 -21.20 -4.80
CA MET A 211 -3.52 -20.57 -6.04
C MET A 211 -2.52 -21.46 -6.77
N ASN A 212 -2.59 -21.45 -8.10
CA ASN A 212 -1.55 -22.02 -8.94
C ASN A 212 -0.38 -21.04 -9.05
N ILE A 213 0.82 -21.43 -8.61
CA ILE A 213 2.00 -20.58 -8.69
C ILE A 213 2.66 -20.81 -10.05
N ALA A 214 2.66 -19.76 -10.87
CA ALA A 214 3.14 -19.79 -12.25
C ALA A 214 4.49 -19.04 -12.34
N PRO A 215 5.62 -19.75 -12.28
CA PRO A 215 6.93 -19.10 -12.41
C PRO A 215 7.13 -18.57 -13.83
N VAL A 216 7.71 -17.38 -13.93
CA VAL A 216 8.16 -16.73 -15.15
C VAL A 216 9.68 -16.63 -15.09
N ALA A 217 10.35 -17.04 -16.17
CA ALA A 217 11.80 -17.02 -16.27
C ALA A 217 12.34 -15.60 -16.07
N ILE A 218 13.54 -15.50 -15.48
CA ILE A 218 14.24 -14.24 -15.25
C ILE A 218 15.56 -14.18 -16.04
N ASP A 219 16.09 -12.99 -16.23
CA ASP A 219 17.45 -12.73 -16.72
C ASP A 219 18.20 -11.73 -15.82
N GLY A 220 19.27 -11.11 -16.35
CA GLY A 220 20.08 -10.14 -15.60
C GLY A 220 19.34 -8.86 -15.21
N GLU A 221 18.15 -8.60 -15.78
CA GLU A 221 17.34 -7.40 -15.55
C GLU A 221 15.99 -7.72 -14.86
N GLY A 222 15.73 -9.00 -14.55
CA GLY A 222 14.52 -9.45 -13.84
C GLY A 222 13.60 -10.32 -14.68
N MET A 223 12.28 -10.21 -14.48
CA MET A 223 11.29 -11.03 -15.18
C MET A 223 11.31 -10.80 -16.69
N LYS A 224 11.47 -11.87 -17.47
CA LYS A 224 11.43 -11.81 -18.93
C LYS A 224 10.02 -11.54 -19.44
N ALA A 225 9.86 -10.52 -20.27
CA ALA A 225 8.60 -10.27 -20.96
C ALA A 225 8.30 -11.32 -22.05
N GLU A 226 9.32 -11.66 -22.85
CA GLU A 226 9.19 -12.49 -24.06
C GLU A 226 10.17 -13.68 -24.08
N GLY A 227 9.99 -14.55 -25.08
CA GLY A 227 10.82 -15.73 -25.31
C GLY A 227 10.50 -16.91 -24.39
N PRO A 228 11.26 -18.02 -24.47
CA PRO A 228 10.95 -19.23 -23.74
C PRO A 228 10.87 -19.00 -22.22
N GLY A 229 9.74 -19.40 -21.62
CA GLY A 229 9.43 -19.21 -20.21
C GLY A 229 9.14 -17.77 -19.78
N GLY A 230 9.15 -16.81 -20.71
CA GLY A 230 8.79 -15.42 -20.46
C GLY A 230 7.29 -15.24 -20.23
N LEU A 231 6.89 -14.05 -19.81
CA LEU A 231 5.51 -13.72 -19.43
C LEU A 231 4.52 -14.02 -20.56
N GLU A 232 4.83 -13.61 -21.79
CA GLU A 232 4.00 -13.87 -22.98
C GLU A 232 3.85 -15.38 -23.25
N ASP A 233 4.97 -16.11 -23.32
CA ASP A 233 5.00 -17.56 -23.56
C ASP A 233 4.19 -18.34 -22.53
N VAL A 234 4.33 -18.00 -21.24
CA VAL A 234 3.58 -18.63 -20.14
C VAL A 234 2.07 -18.39 -20.26
N LEU A 235 1.65 -17.19 -20.68
CA LEU A 235 0.23 -16.83 -20.79
C LEU A 235 -0.42 -17.39 -22.07
N GLU A 236 0.29 -17.35 -23.20
CA GLU A 236 -0.19 -17.87 -24.49
C GLU A 236 -0.33 -19.40 -24.45
N ASN A 237 0.70 -20.08 -23.93
CA ASN A 237 0.77 -21.53 -23.86
C ASN A 237 0.24 -22.11 -22.52
N TRP A 238 -0.61 -21.35 -21.82
CA TRP A 238 -1.13 -21.75 -20.52
C TRP A 238 -1.87 -23.09 -20.56
N ASP A 239 -1.40 -24.05 -19.76
CA ASP A 239 -2.03 -25.36 -19.61
C ASP A 239 -3.29 -25.26 -18.72
N PHE A 240 -4.46 -25.28 -19.37
CA PHE A 240 -5.76 -25.22 -18.68
C PHE A 240 -6.07 -26.45 -17.81
N ALA A 241 -5.29 -27.54 -17.89
CA ALA A 241 -5.38 -28.62 -16.92
C ALA A 241 -4.89 -28.21 -15.53
N LYS A 242 -4.16 -27.09 -15.40
CA LYS A 242 -3.71 -26.52 -14.12
C LYS A 242 -4.67 -25.47 -13.54
N GLY A 243 -5.71 -25.11 -14.30
CA GLY A 243 -6.72 -24.12 -13.94
C GLY A 243 -6.76 -22.93 -14.88
N LYS A 244 -7.36 -21.83 -14.41
CA LYS A 244 -7.51 -20.59 -15.18
C LYS A 244 -6.14 -19.99 -15.49
N ARG A 245 -6.06 -19.33 -16.65
CA ARG A 245 -4.93 -18.45 -16.96
C ARG A 245 -4.75 -17.45 -15.81
N PRO A 246 -3.53 -17.26 -15.28
CA PRO A 246 -3.28 -16.34 -14.18
C PRO A 246 -3.72 -14.91 -14.54
N HIS A 247 -4.28 -14.22 -13.56
CA HIS A 247 -4.71 -12.82 -13.69
C HIS A 247 -4.02 -11.89 -12.70
N LEU A 248 -3.20 -12.44 -11.80
CA LEU A 248 -2.38 -11.69 -10.85
C LEU A 248 -0.92 -11.98 -11.10
N MET A 249 -0.09 -10.95 -10.90
CA MET A 249 1.36 -11.04 -10.96
C MET A 249 1.94 -10.42 -9.70
N TYR A 250 2.82 -11.17 -9.03
CA TYR A 250 3.64 -10.70 -7.93
C TYR A 250 5.08 -10.56 -8.42
N THR A 251 5.64 -9.36 -8.28
CA THR A 251 7.01 -9.04 -8.70
C THR A 251 7.67 -8.12 -7.68
N VAL A 252 9.00 -8.19 -7.56
CA VAL A 252 9.80 -7.33 -6.68
C VAL A 252 10.89 -6.65 -7.52
N THR A 253 10.57 -5.46 -8.02
CA THR A 253 11.40 -4.65 -8.93
C THR A 253 11.96 -3.40 -8.26
#